data_AF-A0A540WHA5-F1
#
_entry.id   AF-A0A540WHA5-F1
#
_cell.length_a   1.000
_cell.length_b   1.000
_cell.length_c   1.000
_cell.angle_alpha   90.00
_cell.angle_beta   90.00
_cell.angle_gamma   90.00
#
_symmetry.space_group_name_H-M   'P 1'
#
loop_
_entity.id
_entity.type
_entity.pdbx_description
1 polymer ?
#
loop_
_entity_poly.entity_id
_entity_poly.type
_entity_poly.pdbx_seq_one_letter_code
_entity_poly.pdbx_strand_id
1 'polypeptide(L)'
;SRLGLCPLAWIAHPDLDIRALLVSGEPLPLVMFDSPCLMRSRAIACLDAAGIPWQVVFVSHSLSGIWAAVQAGLGLTIRTRIGMPGNLRPAGGLLPAPGSLAVSLRQTPREESHSAAVALLGELMTEALQGWLDR
;
A
#
# COMPACT_ATOMS: atom_id res chain seq x y z
N SER A 1 -2.18 -11.54 18.01
CA SER A 1 -0.76 -11.85 17.78
C SER A 1 -0.18 -10.94 16.69
N ARG A 2 1.11 -10.58 16.79
CA ARG A 2 1.84 -9.91 15.69
C ARG A 2 2.14 -10.98 14.62
N LEU A 3 1.79 -10.71 13.37
CA LEU A 3 2.01 -11.66 12.27
C LEU A 3 3.33 -11.39 11.56
N GLY A 4 3.69 -10.12 11.34
CA GLY A 4 4.95 -9.76 10.66
C GLY A 4 4.93 -8.36 10.08
N LEU A 5 5.88 -8.07 9.19
CA LEU A 5 5.92 -6.83 8.41
C LEU A 5 5.60 -7.14 6.94
N CYS A 6 4.73 -6.32 6.32
CA CYS A 6 4.44 -6.40 4.90
C CYS A 6 5.06 -5.21 4.17
N PRO A 7 5.96 -5.43 3.20
CA PRO A 7 6.60 -4.34 2.47
C PRO A 7 5.59 -3.48 1.73
N LEU A 8 5.78 -2.17 1.83
CA LEU A 8 5.07 -1.20 1.00
C LEU A 8 5.87 -0.98 -0.28
N ALA A 9 5.15 -0.74 -1.37
CA ALA A 9 5.72 -0.38 -2.67
C ALA A 9 4.99 0.82 -3.25
N TRP A 10 5.74 1.66 -3.95
CA TRP A 10 5.18 2.55 -4.96
C TRP A 10 4.65 1.71 -6.11
N ILE A 11 3.42 1.95 -6.54
CA ILE A 11 2.73 1.17 -7.58
C ILE A 11 2.15 2.15 -8.60
N ALA A 12 2.41 1.90 -9.87
CA ALA A 12 1.99 2.73 -10.99
C ALA A 12 1.60 1.88 -12.20
N HIS A 13 0.92 2.50 -13.17
CA HIS A 13 0.81 1.95 -14.51
C HIS A 13 2.21 1.92 -15.16
N PRO A 14 2.57 0.88 -15.94
CA PRO A 14 3.88 0.79 -16.61
C PRO A 14 4.18 1.98 -17.55
N ASP A 15 3.16 2.61 -18.10
CA ASP A 15 3.32 3.73 -19.03
C ASP A 15 3.54 5.09 -18.35
N LEU A 16 3.42 5.16 -17.01
CA LEU A 16 3.73 6.39 -16.28
C LEU A 16 5.25 6.56 -16.19
N ASP A 17 5.80 7.52 -16.92
CA ASP A 17 7.24 7.83 -16.91
C ASP A 17 7.64 8.64 -15.66
N ILE A 18 7.78 7.93 -14.54
CA ILE A 18 8.22 8.51 -13.27
C ILE A 18 9.62 9.13 -13.41
N ARG A 19 10.50 8.57 -14.23
CA ARG A 19 11.86 9.10 -14.41
C ARG A 19 11.82 10.47 -15.07
N ALA A 20 11.01 10.64 -16.12
CA ALA A 20 10.84 11.93 -16.77
C ALA A 20 10.35 13.00 -15.79
N LEU A 21 9.32 12.68 -14.99
CA LEU A 21 8.79 13.60 -13.97
C LEU A 21 9.85 14.00 -12.94
N LEU A 22 10.66 13.05 -12.47
CA LEU A 22 11.75 13.33 -11.53
C LEU A 22 12.84 14.23 -12.15
N VAL A 23 13.18 14.03 -13.43
CA VAL A 23 14.18 14.83 -14.13
C VAL A 23 13.67 16.23 -14.43
N SER A 24 12.39 16.40 -14.80
CA SER A 24 11.79 17.71 -15.05
C SER A 24 11.44 18.47 -13.77
N GLY A 25 11.43 17.81 -12.62
CA GLY A 25 10.98 18.39 -11.36
C GLY A 25 9.46 18.58 -11.29
N GLU A 26 8.72 17.90 -12.16
CA GLU A 26 7.26 17.95 -12.13
C GLU A 26 6.71 17.18 -10.93
N PRO A 27 5.63 17.68 -10.29
CA PRO A 27 5.07 17.01 -9.13
C PRO A 27 4.51 15.63 -9.47
N LEU A 28 4.95 14.60 -8.73
CA LEU A 28 4.43 13.24 -8.87
C LEU A 28 2.91 13.18 -8.63
N PRO A 29 2.12 12.59 -9.56
CA PRO A 29 0.67 12.52 -9.44
C PRO A 29 0.24 11.40 -8.48
N LEU A 30 -0.23 11.77 -7.30
CA LEU A 30 -0.62 10.84 -6.24
C LEU A 30 -2.11 10.47 -6.32
N VAL A 31 -2.38 9.18 -6.33
CA VAL A 31 -3.70 8.56 -6.20
C VAL A 31 -3.83 8.02 -4.77
N MET A 32 -4.69 8.62 -3.94
CA MET A 32 -4.67 8.41 -2.50
C MET A 32 -6.05 8.08 -1.91
N PHE A 33 -6.05 7.38 -0.76
CA PHE A 33 -7.26 7.37 0.06
C PHE A 33 -7.52 8.76 0.64
N ASP A 34 -8.77 9.02 1.01
CA ASP A 34 -9.07 10.20 1.81
C ASP A 34 -8.40 10.13 3.20
N SER A 35 -8.08 11.30 3.75
CA SER A 35 -7.48 11.44 5.08
C SER A 35 -8.54 11.27 6.17
N PRO A 36 -8.23 10.68 7.34
CA PRO A 36 -6.94 10.16 7.78
C PRO A 36 -6.62 8.77 7.19
N CYS A 37 -5.42 8.62 6.61
CA CYS A 37 -4.96 7.34 6.07
C CYS A 37 -3.46 7.17 6.26
N LEU A 38 -3.05 6.09 6.94
CA LEU A 38 -1.64 5.77 7.20
C LEU A 38 -0.80 5.74 5.91
N MET A 39 -1.33 5.19 4.82
CA MET A 39 -0.62 5.07 3.56
C MET A 39 -0.44 6.42 2.88
N ARG A 40 -1.41 7.32 3.00
CA ARG A 40 -1.30 8.71 2.52
C ARG A 40 -0.24 9.46 3.30
N SER A 41 -0.29 9.42 4.63
CA SER A 41 0.71 10.08 5.48
C SER A 41 2.12 9.57 5.20
N ARG A 42 2.29 8.25 5.01
CA ARG A 42 3.59 7.66 4.64
C ARG A 42 4.07 8.15 3.28
N ALA A 43 3.20 8.19 2.27
CA ALA A 43 3.56 8.66 0.94
C ALA A 43 4.07 10.10 0.94
N ILE A 44 3.30 10.98 1.58
CA ILE A 44 3.64 12.41 1.69
C ILE A 44 4.96 12.58 2.44
N ALA A 45 5.09 12.00 3.64
CA ALA A 45 6.31 12.13 4.43
C ALA A 45 7.55 11.58 3.70
N CYS A 46 7.39 10.50 2.93
CA CYS A 46 8.47 9.88 2.17
C CYS A 46 8.97 10.78 1.04
N LEU A 47 8.05 11.43 0.31
CA LEU A 47 8.40 12.35 -0.77
C LEU A 47 8.90 13.69 -0.24
N ASP A 48 8.28 14.23 0.81
CA ASP A 48 8.70 15.46 1.47
C ASP A 48 10.14 15.35 1.99
N ALA A 49 10.47 14.24 2.66
CA ALA A 49 11.82 13.99 3.18
C ALA A 49 12.87 13.87 2.07
N ALA A 50 12.47 13.45 0.87
CA ALA A 50 13.33 13.37 -0.30
C ALA A 50 13.34 14.65 -1.15
N GLY A 51 12.56 15.68 -0.78
CA GLY A 51 12.41 16.91 -1.56
C GLY A 51 11.78 16.68 -2.93
N ILE A 52 11.01 15.60 -3.11
CA ILE A 52 10.37 15.27 -4.39
C ILE A 52 9.00 15.95 -4.41
N PRO A 53 8.73 16.84 -5.39
CA PRO A 53 7.43 17.50 -5.50
C PRO A 53 6.34 16.47 -5.80
N TRP A 54 5.16 16.69 -5.24
CA TRP A 54 4.01 15.81 -5.44
C TRP A 54 2.71 16.60 -5.41
N GLN A 55 1.68 16.02 -6.01
CA GLN A 55 0.33 16.57 -6.02
C GLN A 55 -0.68 15.44 -5.91
N VAL A 56 -1.71 15.59 -5.08
CA VAL A 56 -2.82 14.63 -5.05
C VAL A 56 -3.78 14.95 -6.18
N VAL A 57 -3.82 14.09 -7.19
CA VAL A 57 -4.65 14.27 -8.39
C VAL A 57 -5.97 13.49 -8.31
N PHE A 58 -6.04 12.49 -7.43
CA PHE A 58 -7.23 11.69 -7.25
C PHE A 58 -7.35 11.18 -5.81
N VAL A 59 -8.57 11.21 -5.28
CA VAL A 59 -8.93 10.69 -3.96
C VAL A 59 -10.10 9.71 -4.09
N SER A 60 -10.03 8.60 -3.36
CA SER A 60 -11.15 7.66 -3.23
C SER A 60 -11.28 7.17 -1.79
N HIS A 61 -12.44 6.62 -1.43
CA HIS A 61 -12.67 5.90 -0.17
C HIS A 61 -12.64 4.37 -0.35
N SER A 62 -12.48 3.85 -1.57
CA SER A 62 -12.43 2.41 -1.85
C SER A 62 -11.12 1.98 -2.51
N LEU A 63 -10.61 0.80 -2.13
CA LEU A 63 -9.40 0.25 -2.73
C LEU A 63 -9.60 -0.02 -4.23
N SER A 64 -10.80 -0.46 -4.61
CA SER A 64 -11.18 -0.63 -6.02
C SER A 64 -11.11 0.69 -6.80
N GLY A 65 -11.53 1.81 -6.21
CA GLY A 65 -11.43 3.13 -6.83
C GLY A 65 -9.98 3.58 -7.02
N ILE A 66 -9.11 3.32 -6.04
CA ILE A 66 -7.67 3.54 -6.17
C ILE A 66 -7.10 2.69 -7.31
N TRP A 67 -7.41 1.40 -7.36
CA TRP A 67 -6.93 0.52 -8.42
C TRP A 67 -7.45 0.89 -9.80
N ALA A 68 -8.71 1.29 -9.93
CA ALA A 68 -9.24 1.78 -11.19
C ALA A 68 -8.48 3.03 -11.67
N ALA A 69 -8.22 3.98 -10.77
CA ALA A 69 -7.52 5.20 -11.12
C ALA A 69 -6.05 4.95 -11.54
N VAL A 70 -5.32 4.13 -10.79
CA VAL A 70 -3.92 3.80 -11.14
C VAL A 70 -3.85 3.00 -12.44
N GLN A 71 -4.76 2.05 -12.67
CA GLN A 71 -4.83 1.31 -13.94
C GLN A 71 -5.17 2.21 -15.13
N ALA A 72 -5.94 3.27 -14.93
CA ALA A 72 -6.21 4.27 -15.96
C ALA A 72 -5.04 5.25 -16.20
N GLY A 73 -3.91 5.09 -15.51
CA GLY A 73 -2.74 5.94 -15.69
C GLY A 73 -2.83 7.32 -15.03
N LEU A 74 -3.83 7.56 -14.16
CA LEU A 74 -4.01 8.85 -13.49
C LEU A 74 -2.86 9.21 -12.55
N GLY A 75 -2.08 8.23 -12.08
CA GLY A 75 -0.92 8.47 -11.24
C GLY A 75 -0.44 7.21 -10.53
N LEU A 76 0.24 7.41 -9.40
CA LEU A 76 0.86 6.36 -8.59
C LEU A 76 0.36 6.38 -7.15
N THR A 77 0.51 5.27 -6.45
CA THR A 77 0.09 5.11 -5.04
C THR A 77 1.10 4.30 -4.23
N ILE A 78 0.96 4.29 -2.90
CA ILE A 78 1.67 3.34 -2.02
C ILE A 78 0.69 2.32 -1.45
N ARG A 79 0.99 1.04 -1.65
CA ARG A 79 0.28 -0.11 -1.03
C ARG A 79 1.23 -1.27 -0.79
N THR A 80 0.73 -2.28 -0.07
CA THR A 80 1.31 -3.62 -0.13
C THR A 80 1.05 -4.22 -1.52
N ARG A 81 1.84 -5.21 -1.92
CA ARG A 81 1.60 -5.95 -3.18
C ARG A 81 0.43 -6.94 -3.09
N ILE A 82 -0.17 -7.09 -1.90
CA ILE A 82 -1.31 -7.97 -1.68
C ILE A 82 -2.50 -7.46 -2.49
N GLY A 83 -3.02 -8.30 -3.38
CA GLY A 83 -4.15 -7.94 -4.24
C GLY A 83 -3.86 -6.83 -5.25
N MET A 84 -2.58 -6.58 -5.57
CA MET A 84 -2.19 -5.67 -6.63
C MET A 84 -2.66 -6.22 -8.00
N PRO A 85 -3.36 -5.42 -8.83
CA PRO A 85 -3.72 -5.82 -10.19
C PRO A 85 -2.48 -6.17 -11.03
N GLY A 86 -2.59 -7.22 -11.86
CA GLY A 86 -1.46 -7.78 -12.61
C GLY A 86 -0.91 -6.90 -13.74
N ASN A 87 -1.66 -5.87 -14.16
CA ASN A 87 -1.23 -4.87 -15.15
C ASN A 87 -0.48 -3.68 -14.53
N LEU A 88 -0.38 -3.60 -13.20
CA LEU A 88 0.39 -2.57 -12.52
C LEU A 88 1.79 -3.05 -12.17
N ARG A 89 2.72 -2.12 -11.95
CA ARG A 89 4.11 -2.43 -11.62
C ARG A 89 4.60 -1.67 -10.39
N PRO A 90 5.45 -2.31 -9.55
CA PRO A 90 6.21 -1.60 -8.53
C PRO A 90 7.21 -0.62 -9.14
N ALA A 91 7.35 0.56 -8.54
CA ALA A 91 8.25 1.64 -8.97
C ALA A 91 9.37 1.94 -7.93
N GLY A 92 9.65 1.01 -7.02
CA GLY A 92 10.53 1.24 -5.87
C GLY A 92 11.99 1.59 -6.19
N GLY A 93 12.50 1.28 -7.39
CA GLY A 93 13.88 1.63 -7.78
C GLY A 93 14.10 3.10 -8.11
N LEU A 94 13.03 3.88 -8.27
CA LEU A 94 13.10 5.30 -8.66
C LEU A 94 12.73 6.26 -7.52
N LEU A 95 12.11 5.74 -6.46
CA LEU A 95 11.49 6.54 -5.40
C LEU A 95 11.98 6.07 -4.03
N PRO A 96 12.01 6.95 -3.02
CA PRO A 96 12.40 6.58 -1.67
C PRO A 96 11.54 5.43 -1.13
N ALA A 97 12.17 4.52 -0.36
CA ALA A 97 11.49 3.33 0.13
C ALA A 97 10.40 3.72 1.16
N PRO A 98 9.13 3.31 0.96
CA PRO A 98 8.03 3.67 1.86
C PRO A 98 7.98 2.86 3.16
N GLY A 99 8.96 1.96 3.37
CA GLY A 99 9.05 1.08 4.52
C GLY A 99 8.09 -0.09 4.47
N SER A 100 7.63 -0.55 5.64
CA SER A 100 6.73 -1.70 5.78
C SER A 100 5.54 -1.39 6.69
N LEU A 101 4.45 -2.14 6.48
CA LEU A 101 3.25 -2.11 7.30
C LEU A 101 3.27 -3.29 8.29
N ALA A 102 3.17 -3.02 9.58
CA ALA A 102 3.01 -4.07 10.57
C ALA A 102 1.61 -4.70 10.46
N VAL A 103 1.57 -6.03 10.39
CA VAL A 103 0.33 -6.80 10.31
C VAL A 103 0.18 -7.60 11.60
N SER A 104 -1.01 -7.55 12.19
CA SER A 104 -1.35 -8.26 13.42
C SER A 104 -2.75 -8.83 13.35
N LEU A 105 -2.93 -10.05 13.83
CA LEU A 105 -4.23 -10.65 14.05
C LEU A 105 -4.75 -10.21 15.43
N ARG A 106 -5.88 -9.52 15.47
CA ARG A 106 -6.56 -9.18 16.73
C ARG A 106 -7.78 -10.06 16.92
N GLN A 107 -7.82 -10.75 18.05
CA GLN A 107 -9.00 -11.46 18.52
C GLN A 107 -9.61 -10.65 19.64
N THR A 108 -10.91 -10.37 19.54
CA THR A 108 -11.64 -9.69 20.62
C THR A 108 -11.76 -10.68 21.79
N PRO A 109 -11.38 -10.30 23.02
CA PRO A 109 -11.60 -11.15 24.18
C PRO A 109 -13.12 -11.36 24.34
N ARG A 110 -13.58 -12.61 24.30
CA ARG A 110 -14.95 -12.97 24.70
C ARG A 110 -14.85 -13.93 25.88
N GLU A 111 -15.68 -13.73 26.90
CA GLU A 111 -15.64 -14.43 28.18
C GLU A 111 -16.00 -15.93 28.10
N GLU A 112 -16.51 -16.40 26.95
CA GLU A 112 -16.89 -17.80 26.76
C GLU A 112 -16.01 -18.43 25.68
N SER A 113 -15.23 -19.42 26.09
CA SER A 113 -14.41 -20.38 25.32
C SER A 113 -14.27 -20.07 23.84
N HIS A 114 -13.07 -19.65 23.42
CA HIS A 114 -12.73 -19.58 21.99
C HIS A 114 -13.13 -20.88 21.30
N SER A 115 -14.20 -20.82 20.51
CA SER A 115 -14.66 -21.96 19.72
C SER A 115 -13.52 -22.44 18.83
N ALA A 116 -13.38 -23.75 18.65
CA ALA A 116 -12.38 -24.35 17.77
C ALA A 116 -12.38 -23.71 16.36
N ALA A 117 -13.54 -23.22 15.91
CA ALA A 117 -13.66 -22.48 14.65
C ALA A 117 -12.88 -21.15 14.63
N VAL A 118 -12.82 -20.41 15.76
CA VAL A 118 -12.09 -19.14 15.86
C VAL A 118 -10.57 -19.39 15.87
N ALA A 119 -10.14 -20.46 16.55
CA ALA A 119 -8.75 -20.90 16.53
C ALA A 119 -8.31 -21.27 15.11
N LEU A 120 -9.08 -22.15 14.45
CA LEU A 120 -8.82 -22.59 13.08
C LEU A 120 -8.82 -21.42 12.10
N LEU A 121 -9.76 -20.49 12.19
CA LEU A 121 -9.77 -19.29 11.34
C LEU A 121 -8.50 -18.44 11.55
N GLY A 122 -8.05 -18.30 12.79
CA GLY A 122 -6.82 -17.57 13.11
C GLY A 122 -5.57 -18.21 12.50
N GLU A 123 -5.49 -19.55 12.53
CA GLU A 123 -4.42 -20.33 11.87
C GLU A 123 -4.46 -20.13 10.35
N LEU A 124 -5.62 -20.32 9.72
CA LEU A 124 -5.79 -20.16 8.27
C LEU A 124 -5.47 -18.73 7.80
N MET A 125 -5.88 -17.71 8.55
CA MET A 125 -5.54 -16.31 8.25
C MET A 125 -4.03 -16.06 8.35
N THR A 126 -3.37 -16.69 9.32
CA THR A 126 -1.92 -16.58 9.50
C THR A 126 -1.19 -17.23 8.33
N GLU A 127 -1.55 -18.46 7.99
CA GLU A 127 -0.98 -19.22 6.87
C GLU A 127 -1.14 -18.48 5.53
N ALA A 128 -2.34 -17.95 5.24
CA ALA A 128 -2.62 -17.21 4.02
C ALA A 128 -1.75 -15.95 3.84
N LEU A 129 -1.26 -15.37 4.94
CA LEU A 129 -0.44 -14.15 4.92
C LEU A 129 1.06 -14.42 4.95
N GLN A 130 1.52 -15.62 5.35
CA GLN A 130 2.96 -15.93 5.46
C GLN A 130 3.74 -15.64 4.17
N GLY A 131 3.16 -15.94 2.99
CA GLY A 131 3.80 -15.65 1.70
C GLY A 131 4.01 -14.17 1.39
N TRP A 132 3.37 -13.27 2.13
CA TRP A 132 3.38 -11.82 1.92
C TRP A 132 4.15 -11.03 2.99
N LEU A 133 4.49 -11.69 4.10
CA LEU A 133 5.20 -11.10 5.22
C LEU A 133 6.70 -11.35 5.08
N ASP A 134 7.51 -10.39 5.52
CA ASP A 134 8.96 -10.50 5.69
C ASP A 134 9.76 -10.85 4.41
N ARG A 135 9.26 -10.45 3.23
CA ARG A 135 9.96 -10.54 1.93
C ARG A 135 10.61 -9.24 1.48
#